data_AF-A0A5C4JGG7-F1
#
_entry.id   AF-A0A5C4JGG7-F1
#
_cell.length_a   1.000
_cell.length_b   1.000
_cell.length_c   1.000
_cell.angle_alpha   90.00
_cell.angle_beta   90.00
_cell.angle_gamma   90.00
#
_symmetry.space_group_name_H-M   'P 1'
#
loop_
_entity.id
_entity.type
_entity.pdbx_description
1 polymer ?
#
loop_
_entity_poly.entity_id
_entity_poly.type
_entity_poly.pdbx_seq_one_letter_code
_entity_poly.pdbx_strand_id
1 'polypeptide(L)'
;MRDAGQSAEAIVLHEEGLRARREGDPAEAERCFREAFEQGRAVAAHDLAGLLLSRGDKAGAEEWYRRAAEQGVPESAFEVGYVERTRGDLEEAERWYRRAAEGGHAGAYLNLGVLLRDRGAVDEAKQCYERAWELESDDKAASNLGAIYDDDGKGDLVAAAEWYGRAADAGNAIAAYNLGFVWQDRGEPEKRMEAWRRAAELKHPDAADAIAGVHLERQNVNEAVAWLRRAVLEVGNKRSARKLGDIYANAGRHRMARFWGEFPDGPTFYSPEFQAFASELSAAAIQQQDAFNDVFTMEHIEWDPEEATMTLDGRTLRGLTVLGSFSNLSQIWLWTWDNPSWGQDLPSLAKLRTIREFGERHQIPELIKGHLDFSRFNHPAEGAFTMALSVAPLIGAKGVSFVTVNDGKGRLVLAADDPSLPGARFDRPAVPRLLMRAAEVWPQEQRRVVRGFMERHGFEIAESPAVIVVESADGHRVTVRCPLERAKEHIEVNAVLSRDGARIVENTPARIQGRRADGDDPYRLAVLFDLDDRVTSISGGVEAAPAG
;
A
#
# COMPACT_ATOMS: atom_id res chain seq x y z
N MET A 1 32.88 -27.74 32.96
CA MET A 1 34.34 -27.61 33.09
C MET A 1 34.96 -27.14 31.75
N ARG A 2 34.72 -25.90 31.30
CA ARG A 2 35.35 -25.36 30.07
C ARG A 2 35.76 -23.89 30.19
N ASP A 3 36.17 -23.46 31.38
CA ASP A 3 36.65 -22.09 31.62
C ASP A 3 38.06 -22.05 32.25
N ALA A 4 38.74 -23.21 32.29
CA ALA A 4 39.98 -23.39 33.04
C ALA A 4 41.27 -23.08 32.26
N GLY A 5 41.23 -22.19 31.25
CA GLY A 5 42.40 -21.94 30.40
C GLY A 5 42.45 -20.61 29.63
N GLN A 6 41.53 -19.67 29.84
CA GLN A 6 41.60 -18.35 29.20
C GLN A 6 42.46 -17.40 30.03
N SER A 7 43.46 -16.75 29.43
CA SER A 7 44.23 -15.72 30.12
C SER A 7 43.31 -14.52 30.42
N ALA A 8 43.45 -13.89 31.59
CA ALA A 8 42.72 -12.66 31.89
C ALA A 8 43.01 -11.56 30.86
N GLU A 9 44.21 -11.59 30.28
CA GLU A 9 44.66 -10.74 29.20
C GLU A 9 43.85 -10.92 27.90
N ALA A 10 43.51 -12.16 27.51
CA ALA A 10 42.67 -12.42 26.34
C ALA A 10 41.25 -11.85 26.48
N ILE A 11 40.71 -11.80 27.71
CA ILE A 11 39.40 -11.20 27.99
C ILE A 11 39.46 -9.69 27.83
N VAL A 12 40.49 -9.06 28.41
CA VAL A 12 40.70 -7.60 28.33
C VAL A 12 40.87 -7.18 26.87
N LEU A 13 41.73 -7.85 26.11
CA LEU A 13 41.94 -7.56 24.69
C LEU A 13 40.64 -7.66 23.89
N HIS A 14 39.80 -8.67 24.19
CA HIS A 14 38.51 -8.79 23.52
C HIS A 14 37.54 -7.65 23.85
N GLU A 15 37.48 -7.22 25.12
CA GLU A 15 36.66 -6.09 25.54
C GLU A 15 37.12 -4.76 24.94
N GLU A 16 38.44 -4.57 24.81
CA GLU A 16 39.05 -3.44 24.12
C GLU A 16 38.66 -3.43 22.64
N GLY A 17 38.73 -4.58 21.96
CA GLY A 17 38.30 -4.71 20.57
C GLY A 17 36.81 -4.37 20.37
N LEU A 18 35.94 -4.84 21.28
CA LEU A 18 34.52 -4.49 21.26
C LEU A 18 34.27 -3.00 21.49
N ARG A 19 35.09 -2.34 22.31
CA ARG A 19 35.02 -0.90 22.55
C ARG A 19 35.47 -0.11 21.32
N ALA A 20 36.63 -0.43 20.76
CA ALA A 20 37.15 0.19 19.55
C ALA A 20 36.15 0.09 18.39
N ARG A 21 35.47 -1.06 18.24
CA ARG A 21 34.39 -1.24 17.26
C ARG A 21 33.23 -0.26 17.46
N ARG A 22 32.82 0.01 18.71
CA ARG A 22 31.75 0.99 19.02
C ARG A 22 32.19 2.43 18.80
N GLU A 23 33.48 2.72 19.00
CA GLU A 23 34.07 4.05 18.82
C GLU A 23 34.41 4.36 17.36
N GLY A 24 34.25 3.39 16.45
CA GLY A 24 34.51 3.58 15.03
C GLY A 24 35.99 3.43 14.64
N ASP A 25 36.78 2.72 15.45
CA ASP A 25 38.17 2.37 15.14
C ASP A 25 38.27 0.87 14.75
N PRO A 26 38.06 0.54 13.47
CA PRO A 26 38.12 -0.85 13.01
C PRO A 26 39.55 -1.41 12.98
N ALA A 27 40.58 -0.57 12.91
CA ALA A 27 41.97 -1.03 12.87
C ALA A 27 42.40 -1.53 14.26
N GLU A 28 42.05 -0.76 15.29
CA GLU A 28 42.29 -1.14 16.67
C GLU A 28 41.45 -2.38 17.06
N ALA A 29 40.17 -2.40 16.68
CA ALA A 29 39.31 -3.56 16.92
C ALA A 29 39.86 -4.84 16.29
N GLU A 30 40.33 -4.78 15.04
CA GLU A 30 40.94 -5.91 14.34
C GLU A 30 42.19 -6.44 15.06
N ARG A 31 43.08 -5.54 15.50
CA ARG A 31 44.27 -5.92 16.27
C ARG A 31 43.90 -6.64 17.56
N CYS A 32 43.06 -6.01 18.37
CA CYS A 32 42.63 -6.55 19.66
C CYS A 32 41.97 -7.93 19.53
N PHE A 33 41.12 -8.13 18.51
CA PHE A 33 40.48 -9.42 18.29
C PHE A 33 41.46 -10.51 17.84
N ARG A 34 42.45 -10.19 16.99
CA ARG A 34 43.49 -11.15 16.60
C ARG A 34 44.31 -11.60 17.80
N GLU A 35 44.80 -10.65 18.60
CA GLU A 35 45.62 -10.94 19.78
C GLU A 35 44.82 -11.73 20.83
N ALA A 36 43.55 -11.36 21.07
CA ALA A 36 42.68 -12.12 21.97
C ALA A 36 42.47 -13.57 21.50
N PHE A 37 42.31 -13.80 20.19
CA PHE A 37 42.20 -15.15 19.64
C PHE A 37 43.49 -15.95 19.81
N GLU A 38 44.65 -15.35 19.51
CA GLU A 38 45.96 -15.98 19.69
C GLU A 38 46.21 -16.39 21.15
N GLN A 39 45.66 -15.64 22.10
CA GLN A 39 45.67 -15.97 23.53
C GLN A 39 44.59 -16.98 23.98
N GLY A 40 43.90 -17.62 23.02
CA GLY A 40 42.98 -18.73 23.28
C GLY A 40 41.51 -18.33 23.42
N ARG A 41 41.13 -17.07 23.17
CA ARG A 41 39.73 -16.65 23.19
C ARG A 41 39.07 -16.83 21.82
N ALA A 42 38.54 -18.03 21.59
CA ALA A 42 37.94 -18.41 20.32
C ALA A 42 36.84 -17.45 19.81
N VAL A 43 36.03 -16.87 20.70
CA VAL A 43 34.95 -15.92 20.35
C VAL A 43 35.51 -14.65 19.70
N ALA A 44 36.75 -14.24 20.00
CA ALA A 44 37.35 -13.06 19.38
C ALA A 44 37.53 -13.23 17.86
N ALA A 45 37.79 -14.44 17.37
CA ALA A 45 37.84 -14.71 15.94
C ALA A 45 36.46 -14.59 15.26
N HIS A 46 35.37 -14.87 15.98
CA HIS A 46 34.01 -14.62 15.48
C HIS A 46 33.75 -13.12 15.31
N ASP A 47 34.07 -12.32 16.32
CA ASP A 47 33.91 -10.87 16.28
C ASP A 47 34.79 -10.21 15.22
N LEU A 48 36.00 -10.74 15.00
CA LEU A 48 36.88 -10.34 13.91
C LEU A 48 36.27 -10.67 12.54
N ALA A 49 35.71 -11.86 12.37
CA ALA A 49 35.06 -12.24 11.13
C ALA A 49 33.89 -11.30 10.80
N GLY A 50 33.06 -10.95 11.79
CA GLY A 50 32.00 -9.96 11.64
C GLY A 50 32.51 -8.56 11.26
N LEU A 51 33.66 -8.14 11.79
CA LEU A 51 34.32 -6.88 11.45
C LEU A 51 34.84 -6.87 10.01
N LEU A 52 35.45 -7.97 9.54
CA LEU A 52 35.93 -8.09 8.16
C LEU A 52 34.76 -8.11 7.18
N LEU A 53 33.68 -8.81 7.53
CA LEU A 53 32.47 -8.88 6.72
C LEU A 53 31.83 -7.50 6.54
N SER A 54 31.77 -6.68 7.60
CA SER A 54 31.21 -5.31 7.52
C SER A 54 32.05 -4.38 6.64
N ARG A 55 33.33 -4.69 6.45
CA ARG A 55 34.26 -3.98 5.53
C ARG A 55 34.27 -4.56 4.11
N GLY A 56 33.47 -5.60 3.86
CA GLY A 56 33.34 -6.25 2.55
C GLY A 56 34.37 -7.36 2.28
N ASP A 57 35.25 -7.67 3.23
CA ASP A 57 36.21 -8.78 3.10
C ASP A 57 35.56 -10.11 3.49
N LYS A 58 34.80 -10.68 2.54
CA LYS A 58 34.11 -11.95 2.73
C LYS A 58 35.05 -13.14 2.88
N ALA A 59 36.17 -13.14 2.15
CA ALA A 59 37.12 -14.24 2.15
C ALA A 59 37.88 -14.29 3.49
N GLY A 60 38.33 -13.13 3.99
CA GLY A 60 38.93 -13.04 5.31
C GLY A 60 37.94 -13.40 6.41
N ALA A 61 36.69 -12.92 6.33
CA ALA A 61 35.66 -13.28 7.30
C ALA A 61 35.42 -14.80 7.38
N GLU A 62 35.30 -15.47 6.24
CA GLU A 62 35.13 -16.93 6.21
C GLU A 62 36.31 -17.68 6.86
N GLU A 63 37.54 -17.25 6.59
CA GLU A 63 38.72 -17.86 7.20
C GLU A 63 38.66 -17.76 8.74
N TRP A 64 38.30 -16.58 9.26
CA TRP A 64 38.19 -16.36 10.70
C TRP A 64 37.00 -17.07 11.34
N TYR A 65 35.85 -17.17 10.65
CA TYR A 65 34.74 -18.01 11.09
C TYR A 65 35.17 -19.48 11.15
N ARG A 66 35.92 -19.99 10.16
CA ARG A 66 36.41 -21.37 10.18
C ARG A 66 37.33 -21.62 11.37
N ARG A 67 38.27 -20.71 11.64
CA ARG A 67 39.15 -20.79 12.83
C ARG A 67 38.37 -20.80 14.15
N ALA A 68 37.37 -19.92 14.30
CA ALA A 68 36.52 -19.89 15.48
C ALA A 68 35.68 -21.17 15.62
N ALA A 69 35.13 -21.68 14.52
CA ALA A 69 34.33 -22.91 14.47
C ALA A 69 35.17 -24.14 14.87
N GLU A 70 36.41 -24.24 14.39
CA GLU A 70 37.38 -25.28 14.76
C GLU A 70 37.70 -25.28 16.25
N GLN A 71 37.64 -24.12 16.90
CA GLN A 71 37.78 -23.97 18.36
C GLN A 71 36.45 -24.18 19.13
N GLY A 72 35.36 -24.48 18.43
CA GLY A 72 34.08 -24.86 19.03
C GLY A 72 33.12 -23.71 19.28
N VAL A 73 33.30 -22.56 18.63
CA VAL A 73 32.32 -21.44 18.67
C VAL A 73 31.09 -21.82 17.82
N PRO A 74 29.91 -22.03 18.43
CA PRO A 74 28.73 -22.54 17.70
C PRO A 74 28.22 -21.59 16.61
N GLU A 75 28.22 -20.29 16.88
CA GLU A 75 27.80 -19.24 15.92
C GLU A 75 28.70 -19.26 14.68
N SER A 76 30.01 -19.45 14.87
CA SER A 76 30.95 -19.53 13.75
C SER A 76 30.82 -20.82 12.97
N ALA A 77 30.57 -21.94 13.65
CA ALA A 77 30.27 -23.21 12.98
C ALA A 77 28.99 -23.10 12.13
N PHE A 78 27.98 -22.39 12.61
CA PHE A 78 26.79 -22.09 11.82
C PHE A 78 27.11 -21.29 10.55
N GLU A 79 27.92 -20.23 10.66
CA GLU A 79 28.33 -19.40 9.52
C GLU A 79 29.11 -20.21 8.46
N VAL A 80 30.05 -21.05 8.90
CA VAL A 80 30.78 -21.95 7.99
C VAL A 80 29.82 -22.91 7.30
N GLY A 81 28.92 -23.55 8.06
CA GLY A 81 27.91 -24.45 7.48
C GLY A 81 27.03 -23.75 6.44
N TYR A 82 26.68 -22.47 6.66
CA TYR A 82 25.95 -21.66 5.69
C TYR A 82 26.73 -21.38 4.41
N VAL A 83 28.03 -21.07 4.52
CA VAL A 83 28.90 -20.88 3.36
C VAL A 83 29.02 -22.16 2.53
N GLU A 84 29.26 -23.31 3.17
CA GLU A 84 29.42 -24.58 2.46
C GLU A 84 28.12 -25.03 1.80
N ARG A 85 26.97 -24.83 2.47
CA ARG A 85 25.65 -25.05 1.85
C ARG A 85 25.46 -24.18 0.61
N THR A 86 25.88 -22.93 0.65
CA THR A 86 25.79 -21.98 -0.48
C THR A 86 26.69 -22.41 -1.65
N ARG A 87 27.81 -23.09 -1.37
CA ARG A 87 28.68 -23.71 -2.39
C ARG A 87 28.15 -25.03 -2.93
N GLY A 88 27.11 -25.57 -2.32
CA GLY A 88 26.53 -26.87 -2.67
C GLY A 88 27.22 -28.07 -2.01
N ASP A 89 28.18 -27.85 -1.11
CA ASP A 89 28.78 -28.94 -0.31
C ASP A 89 27.89 -29.23 0.91
N LEU A 90 26.83 -30.00 0.66
CA LEU A 90 25.83 -30.32 1.68
C LEU A 90 26.39 -31.23 2.78
N GLU A 91 27.40 -32.05 2.48
CA GLU A 91 28.02 -32.94 3.46
C GLU A 91 28.87 -32.16 4.46
N GLU A 92 29.67 -31.19 3.97
CA GLU A 92 30.42 -30.29 4.84
C GLU A 92 29.48 -29.35 5.61
N ALA A 93 28.43 -28.82 4.97
CA ALA A 93 27.42 -28.02 5.65
C ALA A 93 26.77 -28.78 6.82
N GLU A 94 26.39 -30.04 6.59
CA GLU A 94 25.79 -30.90 7.61
C GLU A 94 26.76 -31.11 8.79
N ARG A 95 28.05 -31.35 8.54
CA ARG A 95 29.07 -31.48 9.59
C ARG A 95 29.14 -30.23 10.47
N TRP A 96 29.20 -29.05 9.86
CA TRP A 96 29.29 -27.80 10.61
C TRP A 96 28.01 -27.45 11.34
N TYR A 97 26.84 -27.68 10.73
CA TYR A 97 25.56 -27.49 11.41
C TYR A 97 25.38 -28.44 12.59
N ARG A 98 25.78 -29.71 12.49
CA ARG A 98 25.78 -30.63 13.65
C ARG A 98 26.65 -30.09 14.79
N ARG A 99 27.86 -29.64 14.47
CA ARG A 99 28.77 -29.06 15.47
C ARG A 99 28.19 -27.82 16.14
N ALA A 100 27.55 -26.93 15.37
CA ALA A 100 26.87 -25.75 15.92
C ALA A 100 25.64 -26.14 16.77
N ALA A 101 24.84 -27.11 16.32
CA ALA A 101 23.67 -27.61 17.03
C ALA A 101 24.04 -28.29 18.36
N GLU A 102 25.09 -29.12 18.37
CA GLU A 102 25.68 -29.69 19.60
C GLU A 102 26.15 -28.61 20.58
N GLY A 103 26.56 -27.45 20.04
CA GLY A 103 26.89 -26.24 20.79
C GLY A 103 25.69 -25.43 21.29
N GLY A 104 24.45 -25.86 21.01
CA GLY A 104 23.22 -25.20 21.45
C GLY A 104 22.69 -24.12 20.51
N HIS A 105 23.20 -24.01 19.28
CA HIS A 105 22.76 -22.99 18.33
C HIS A 105 21.41 -23.35 17.69
N ALA A 106 20.33 -22.64 18.03
CA ALA A 106 18.97 -22.95 17.57
C ALA A 106 18.82 -22.89 16.03
N GLY A 107 19.37 -21.86 15.38
CA GLY A 107 19.36 -21.75 13.92
C GLY A 107 20.12 -22.88 13.21
N ALA A 108 21.07 -23.52 13.89
CA ALA A 108 21.80 -24.66 13.33
C ALA A 108 20.97 -25.93 13.37
N TYR A 109 20.21 -26.14 14.45
CA TYR A 109 19.19 -27.20 14.50
C TYR A 109 18.15 -27.03 13.38
N LEU A 110 17.66 -25.82 13.15
CA LEU A 110 16.72 -25.56 12.05
C LEU A 110 17.31 -25.95 10.69
N ASN A 111 18.51 -25.45 10.36
CA ASN A 111 19.12 -25.72 9.05
C ASN A 111 19.56 -27.18 8.89
N LEU A 112 20.02 -27.82 9.97
CA LEU A 112 20.32 -29.24 9.98
C LEU A 112 19.05 -30.06 9.70
N GLY A 113 17.93 -29.72 10.35
CA GLY A 113 16.65 -30.39 10.12
C GLY A 113 16.21 -30.32 8.66
N VAL A 114 16.42 -29.18 7.98
CA VAL A 114 16.14 -29.05 6.53
C VAL A 114 16.99 -30.01 5.71
N LEU A 115 18.31 -30.04 5.92
CA LEU A 115 19.20 -30.96 5.19
C LEU A 115 18.83 -32.42 5.41
N LEU A 116 18.54 -32.80 6.67
CA LEU A 116 18.16 -34.16 7.02
C LEU A 116 16.84 -34.56 6.38
N ARG A 117 15.83 -33.67 6.40
CA ARG A 117 14.55 -33.91 5.74
C ARG A 117 14.71 -34.10 4.23
N ASP A 118 15.49 -33.24 3.58
CA ASP A 118 15.72 -33.30 2.13
C ASP A 118 16.45 -34.59 1.71
N ARG A 119 17.26 -35.17 2.62
CA ARG A 119 17.91 -36.48 2.47
C ARG A 119 17.00 -37.67 2.82
N GLY A 120 15.82 -37.43 3.39
CA GLY A 120 14.87 -38.45 3.83
C GLY A 120 15.08 -38.96 5.26
N ALA A 121 15.98 -38.36 6.04
CA ALA A 121 16.16 -38.65 7.48
C ALA A 121 15.11 -37.90 8.33
N VAL A 122 13.83 -38.21 8.09
CA VAL A 122 12.69 -37.45 8.61
C VAL A 122 12.63 -37.43 10.15
N ASP A 123 12.92 -38.55 10.81
CA ASP A 123 12.87 -38.61 12.28
C ASP A 123 13.96 -37.78 12.95
N GLU A 124 15.18 -37.75 12.38
CA GLU A 124 16.26 -36.89 12.86
C GLU A 124 15.93 -35.41 12.58
N ALA A 125 15.30 -35.11 11.45
CA ALA A 125 14.84 -33.76 11.14
C ALA A 125 13.80 -33.26 12.15
N LYS A 126 12.82 -34.11 12.54
CA LYS A 126 11.84 -33.77 13.58
C LYS A 126 12.54 -33.41 14.90
N GLN A 127 13.47 -34.24 15.36
CA GLN A 127 14.22 -33.97 16.59
C GLN A 127 14.98 -32.64 16.51
N CYS A 128 15.58 -32.34 15.36
CA CYS A 128 16.26 -31.06 15.16
C CYS A 128 15.28 -29.88 15.29
N TYR A 129 14.13 -29.93 14.62
CA TYR A 129 13.14 -28.87 14.72
C TYR A 129 12.54 -28.73 16.12
N GLU A 130 12.30 -29.83 16.83
CA GLU A 130 11.83 -29.80 18.22
C GLU A 130 12.84 -29.08 19.12
N ARG A 131 14.14 -29.38 18.96
CA ARG A 131 15.20 -28.67 19.68
C ARG A 131 15.29 -27.19 19.33
N ALA A 132 15.17 -26.83 18.05
CA ALA A 132 15.14 -25.42 17.65
C ALA A 132 13.97 -24.66 18.29
N TRP A 133 12.78 -25.28 18.31
CA TRP A 133 11.60 -24.73 18.99
C TRP A 133 11.79 -24.61 20.51
N GLU A 134 12.36 -25.62 21.17
CA GLU A 134 12.60 -25.59 22.61
C GLU A 134 13.58 -24.48 23.04
N LEU A 135 14.57 -24.18 22.21
CA LEU A 135 15.59 -23.18 22.51
C LEU A 135 15.09 -21.75 22.35
N GLU A 136 14.38 -21.46 21.25
CA GLU A 136 14.07 -20.06 20.87
C GLU A 136 12.61 -19.85 20.44
N SER A 137 11.75 -20.87 20.54
CA SER A 137 10.38 -20.83 19.98
C SER A 137 10.35 -20.43 18.50
N ASP A 138 11.31 -20.95 17.73
CA ASP A 138 11.47 -20.64 16.31
C ASP A 138 10.24 -21.09 15.50
N ASP A 139 9.50 -20.11 14.99
CA ASP A 139 8.24 -20.30 14.28
C ASP A 139 8.40 -21.14 12.99
N LYS A 140 9.56 -21.07 12.33
CA LYS A 140 9.88 -21.87 11.15
C LYS A 140 10.14 -23.33 11.53
N ALA A 141 10.76 -23.59 12.67
CA ALA A 141 10.95 -24.95 13.17
C ALA A 141 9.60 -25.62 13.45
N ALA A 142 8.70 -24.95 14.18
CA ALA A 142 7.35 -25.43 14.41
C ALA A 142 6.55 -25.59 13.11
N SER A 143 6.68 -24.67 12.15
CA SER A 143 6.04 -24.79 10.84
C SER A 143 6.55 -25.99 10.04
N ASN A 144 7.86 -26.25 10.06
CA ASN A 144 8.45 -27.42 9.41
C ASN A 144 8.02 -28.74 10.07
N LEU A 145 7.87 -28.77 11.40
CA LEU A 145 7.27 -29.92 12.10
C LEU A 145 5.83 -30.15 11.66
N GLY A 146 5.03 -29.07 11.60
CA GLY A 146 3.67 -29.12 11.09
C GLY A 146 3.61 -29.74 9.71
N ALA A 147 4.50 -29.32 8.80
CA ALA A 147 4.57 -29.85 7.43
C ALA A 147 4.95 -31.34 7.38
N ILE A 148 5.88 -31.79 8.22
CA ILE A 148 6.25 -33.21 8.28
C ILE A 148 5.08 -34.05 8.81
N TYR A 149 4.36 -33.58 9.82
CA TYR A 149 3.21 -34.31 10.36
C TYR A 149 1.99 -34.26 9.43
N ASP A 150 1.82 -33.20 8.65
CA ASP A 150 0.73 -33.06 7.67
C ASP A 150 0.87 -34.08 6.52
N ASP A 151 2.08 -34.20 5.95
CA ASP A 151 2.40 -35.12 4.84
C ASP A 151 1.36 -35.06 3.70
N ASP A 152 1.12 -33.84 3.19
CA ASP A 152 0.09 -33.54 2.19
C ASP A 152 -1.31 -34.08 2.56
N GLY A 153 -1.70 -33.91 3.83
CA GLY A 153 -2.99 -34.34 4.37
C GLY A 153 -3.09 -35.83 4.74
N LYS A 154 -1.99 -36.61 4.64
CA LYS A 154 -1.99 -38.07 4.85
C LYS A 154 -1.37 -38.50 6.19
N GLY A 155 -0.68 -37.59 6.87
CA GLY A 155 0.04 -37.88 8.10
C GLY A 155 -0.81 -37.76 9.37
N ASP A 156 -0.15 -37.45 10.49
CA ASP A 156 -0.82 -37.17 11.76
C ASP A 156 -1.34 -35.73 11.79
N LEU A 157 -2.58 -35.57 11.32
CA LEU A 157 -3.24 -34.26 11.29
C LEU A 157 -3.51 -33.67 12.68
N VAL A 158 -3.43 -34.45 13.77
CA VAL A 158 -3.53 -33.88 15.14
C VAL A 158 -2.23 -33.17 15.47
N ALA A 159 -1.11 -33.86 15.29
CA ALA A 159 0.22 -33.30 15.52
C ALA A 159 0.51 -32.13 14.56
N ALA A 160 0.09 -32.24 13.30
CA ALA A 160 0.21 -31.16 12.32
C ALA A 160 -0.52 -29.90 12.79
N ALA A 161 -1.77 -30.05 13.24
CA ALA A 161 -2.58 -28.93 13.74
C ALA A 161 -1.95 -28.27 14.98
N GLU A 162 -1.39 -29.07 15.89
CA GLU A 162 -0.70 -28.57 17.08
C GLU A 162 0.54 -27.74 16.71
N TRP A 163 1.41 -28.28 15.86
CA TRP A 163 2.66 -27.61 15.48
C TRP A 163 2.42 -26.37 14.60
N TYR A 164 1.51 -26.45 13.64
CA TYR A 164 1.12 -25.26 12.88
C TYR A 164 0.41 -24.22 13.76
N GLY A 165 -0.37 -24.65 14.76
CA GLY A 165 -0.98 -23.77 15.75
C GLY A 165 0.06 -22.99 16.54
N ARG A 166 1.08 -23.68 17.08
CA ARG A 166 2.21 -23.05 17.80
C ARG A 166 2.97 -22.06 16.92
N ALA A 167 3.26 -22.42 15.68
CA ALA A 167 3.92 -21.52 14.72
C ALA A 167 3.04 -20.29 14.40
N ALA A 168 1.74 -20.47 14.21
CA ALA A 168 0.78 -19.38 14.00
C ALA A 168 0.65 -18.47 15.24
N ASP A 169 0.76 -19.03 16.45
CA ASP A 169 0.85 -18.30 17.72
C ASP A 169 2.12 -17.46 17.83
N ALA A 170 3.23 -17.94 17.28
CA ALA A 170 4.48 -17.19 17.14
C ALA A 170 4.47 -16.18 15.96
N GLY A 171 3.37 -16.04 15.22
CA GLY A 171 3.22 -15.06 14.14
C GLY A 171 3.52 -15.59 12.72
N ASN A 172 3.67 -16.91 12.54
CA ASN A 172 3.94 -17.48 11.21
C ASN A 172 2.67 -17.53 10.34
N ALA A 173 2.60 -16.64 9.34
CA ALA A 173 1.47 -16.54 8.43
C ALA A 173 1.27 -17.79 7.55
N ILE A 174 2.36 -18.47 7.17
CA ILE A 174 2.33 -19.69 6.34
C ILE A 174 1.77 -20.86 7.15
N ALA A 175 2.20 -21.01 8.40
CA ALA A 175 1.67 -22.03 9.30
C ALA A 175 0.18 -21.83 9.56
N ALA A 176 -0.26 -20.59 9.81
CA ALA A 176 -1.68 -20.28 9.97
C ALA A 176 -2.49 -20.63 8.70
N TYR A 177 -1.91 -20.41 7.51
CA TYR A 177 -2.55 -20.75 6.24
C TYR A 177 -2.66 -22.27 6.05
N ASN A 178 -1.57 -23.00 6.31
CA ASN A 178 -1.53 -24.46 6.22
C ASN A 178 -2.42 -25.14 7.27
N LEU A 179 -2.50 -24.58 8.47
CA LEU A 179 -3.44 -25.02 9.50
C LEU A 179 -4.89 -25.03 9.01
N GLY A 180 -5.26 -24.09 8.15
CA GLY A 180 -6.59 -24.10 7.52
C GLY A 180 -6.83 -25.31 6.62
N PHE A 181 -5.82 -25.77 5.88
CA PHE A 181 -5.92 -27.02 5.10
C PHE A 181 -5.96 -28.25 6.01
N VAL A 182 -5.16 -28.29 7.09
CA VAL A 182 -5.26 -29.37 8.09
C VAL A 182 -6.68 -29.44 8.66
N TRP A 183 -7.29 -28.32 9.03
CA TRP A 183 -8.69 -28.32 9.48
C TRP A 183 -9.68 -28.69 8.38
N GLN A 184 -9.39 -28.39 7.12
CA GLN A 184 -10.19 -28.83 5.99
C GLN A 184 -10.22 -30.36 5.87
N ASP A 185 -9.04 -30.98 5.91
CA ASP A 185 -8.90 -32.44 5.76
C ASP A 185 -9.47 -33.19 6.96
N ARG A 186 -9.48 -32.53 8.13
CA ARG A 186 -10.16 -33.00 9.34
C ARG A 186 -11.69 -32.76 9.35
N GLY A 187 -12.24 -32.08 8.34
CA GLY A 187 -13.67 -31.79 8.27
C GLY A 187 -14.18 -30.77 9.30
N GLU A 188 -13.35 -29.81 9.69
CA GLU A 188 -13.60 -28.81 10.74
C GLU A 188 -13.71 -27.39 10.13
N PRO A 189 -14.85 -27.03 9.49
CA PRO A 189 -14.95 -25.84 8.66
C PRO A 189 -14.87 -24.52 9.44
N GLU A 190 -15.29 -24.49 10.70
CA GLU A 190 -15.18 -23.32 11.58
C GLU A 190 -13.71 -23.03 11.91
N LYS A 191 -12.96 -24.05 12.32
CA LYS A 191 -11.52 -23.95 12.64
C LYS A 191 -10.70 -23.60 11.40
N ARG A 192 -11.07 -24.13 10.24
CA ARG A 192 -10.47 -23.74 8.94
C ARG A 192 -10.61 -22.24 8.70
N MET A 193 -11.82 -21.70 8.88
CA MET A 193 -12.07 -20.26 8.68
C MET A 193 -11.32 -19.40 9.69
N GLU A 194 -11.23 -19.84 10.95
CA GLU A 194 -10.44 -19.16 11.98
C GLU A 194 -8.94 -19.12 11.62
N ALA A 195 -8.37 -20.26 11.22
CA ALA A 195 -6.98 -20.37 10.81
C ALA A 195 -6.65 -19.47 9.60
N TRP A 196 -7.48 -19.49 8.56
CA TRP A 196 -7.28 -18.62 7.40
C TRP A 196 -7.51 -17.14 7.71
N ARG A 197 -8.44 -16.77 8.60
CA ARG A 197 -8.59 -15.37 9.05
C ARG A 197 -7.33 -14.90 9.75
N ARG A 198 -6.79 -15.71 10.66
CA ARG A 198 -5.52 -15.43 11.32
C ARG A 198 -4.38 -15.29 10.32
N ALA A 199 -4.30 -16.17 9.33
CA ALA A 199 -3.30 -16.06 8.26
C ALA A 199 -3.44 -14.75 7.46
N ALA A 200 -4.68 -14.31 7.18
CA ALA A 200 -4.93 -13.05 6.50
C ALA A 200 -4.57 -11.83 7.38
N GLU A 201 -4.79 -11.89 8.69
CA GLU A 201 -4.33 -10.88 9.67
C GLU A 201 -2.81 -10.79 9.71
N LEU A 202 -2.12 -11.94 9.63
CA LEU A 202 -0.67 -12.06 9.48
C LEU A 202 -0.17 -11.77 8.05
N LYS A 203 -1.03 -11.24 7.17
CA LYS A 203 -0.68 -10.84 5.79
C LYS A 203 -0.19 -11.97 4.89
N HIS A 204 -0.66 -13.20 5.09
CA HIS A 204 -0.41 -14.29 4.15
C HIS A 204 -0.98 -13.95 2.76
N PRO A 205 -0.20 -14.09 1.66
CA PRO A 205 -0.59 -13.62 0.33
C PRO A 205 -1.88 -14.25 -0.21
N ASP A 206 -2.16 -15.51 0.14
CA ASP A 206 -3.27 -16.29 -0.42
C ASP A 206 -4.41 -16.57 0.57
N ALA A 207 -4.29 -16.13 1.83
CA ALA A 207 -5.28 -16.49 2.85
C ALA A 207 -6.65 -15.84 2.60
N ALA A 208 -6.66 -14.55 2.28
CA ALA A 208 -7.88 -13.83 1.92
C ALA A 208 -8.53 -14.38 0.63
N ASP A 209 -7.74 -14.84 -0.35
CA ASP A 209 -8.25 -15.51 -1.56
C ASP A 209 -8.90 -16.86 -1.24
N ALA A 210 -8.32 -17.64 -0.33
CA ALA A 210 -8.89 -18.92 0.13
C ALA A 210 -10.22 -18.72 0.85
N ILE A 211 -10.30 -17.73 1.76
CA ILE A 211 -11.55 -17.35 2.42
C ILE A 211 -12.61 -16.95 1.39
N ALA A 212 -12.23 -16.13 0.40
CA ALA A 212 -13.14 -15.76 -0.67
C ALA A 212 -13.65 -16.97 -1.46
N GLY A 213 -12.79 -17.97 -1.71
CA GLY A 213 -13.17 -19.24 -2.32
C GLY A 213 -14.33 -19.93 -1.60
N VAL A 214 -14.24 -20.04 -0.27
CA VAL A 214 -15.32 -20.62 0.57
C VAL A 214 -16.62 -19.84 0.44
N HIS A 215 -16.55 -18.50 0.40
CA HIS A 215 -17.73 -17.68 0.21
C HIS A 215 -18.34 -17.85 -1.19
N LEU A 216 -17.52 -18.00 -2.23
CA LEU A 216 -18.00 -18.26 -3.59
C LEU A 216 -18.70 -19.63 -3.70
N GLU A 217 -18.14 -20.68 -3.11
CA GLU A 217 -18.78 -22.01 -3.04
C GLU A 217 -20.17 -21.95 -2.39
N ARG A 218 -20.32 -21.09 -1.37
CA ARG A 218 -21.58 -20.85 -0.65
C ARG A 218 -22.47 -19.80 -1.33
N GLN A 219 -22.10 -19.31 -2.52
CA GLN A 219 -22.81 -18.26 -3.27
C GLN A 219 -22.91 -16.90 -2.53
N ASN A 220 -22.05 -16.67 -1.55
CA ASN A 220 -21.93 -15.42 -0.80
C ASN A 220 -21.00 -14.44 -1.52
N VAL A 221 -21.39 -13.99 -2.72
CA VAL A 221 -20.54 -13.19 -3.61
C VAL A 221 -20.04 -11.89 -2.97
N ASN A 222 -20.88 -11.20 -2.18
CA ASN A 222 -20.48 -9.94 -1.53
C ASN A 222 -19.33 -10.12 -0.54
N GLU A 223 -19.37 -11.17 0.28
CA GLU A 223 -18.30 -11.51 1.20
C GLU A 223 -17.04 -11.93 0.46
N ALA A 224 -17.18 -12.73 -0.61
CA ALA A 224 -16.05 -13.10 -1.45
C ALA A 224 -15.38 -11.85 -2.05
N VAL A 225 -16.15 -10.91 -2.58
CA VAL A 225 -15.63 -9.63 -3.12
C VAL A 225 -14.89 -8.83 -2.04
N ALA A 226 -15.41 -8.78 -0.81
CA ALA A 226 -14.74 -8.09 0.29
C ALA A 226 -13.35 -8.70 0.60
N TRP A 227 -13.28 -10.03 0.70
CA TRP A 227 -12.02 -10.73 0.93
C TRP A 227 -11.04 -10.65 -0.24
N LEU A 228 -11.52 -10.78 -1.48
CA LEU A 228 -10.68 -10.61 -2.67
C LEU A 228 -10.11 -9.19 -2.73
N ARG A 229 -10.94 -8.16 -2.45
CA ARG A 229 -10.46 -6.77 -2.38
C ARG A 229 -9.38 -6.63 -1.34
N ARG A 230 -9.60 -7.15 -0.13
CA ARG A 230 -8.60 -7.16 0.93
C ARG A 230 -7.28 -7.81 0.50
N ALA A 231 -7.34 -8.96 -0.18
CA ALA A 231 -6.15 -9.64 -0.72
C ALA A 231 -5.37 -8.77 -1.71
N VAL A 232 -6.06 -8.05 -2.59
CA VAL A 232 -5.40 -7.15 -3.55
C VAL A 232 -4.82 -5.92 -2.85
N LEU A 233 -5.56 -5.33 -1.93
CA LEU A 233 -5.25 -4.05 -1.30
C LEU A 233 -4.15 -4.15 -0.25
N GLU A 234 -4.13 -5.24 0.52
CA GLU A 234 -3.17 -5.42 1.62
C GLU A 234 -1.86 -6.08 1.19
N VAL A 235 -1.92 -7.01 0.23
CA VAL A 235 -0.76 -7.86 -0.14
C VAL A 235 -0.53 -7.94 -1.65
N GLY A 236 -1.28 -7.19 -2.46
CA GLY A 236 -1.06 -7.12 -3.91
C GLY A 236 -1.41 -8.40 -4.68
N ASN A 237 -2.34 -9.23 -4.17
CA ASN A 237 -2.65 -10.53 -4.79
C ASN A 237 -3.23 -10.36 -6.21
N LYS A 238 -2.41 -10.63 -7.23
CA LYS A 238 -2.79 -10.47 -8.64
C LYS A 238 -3.91 -11.43 -9.07
N ARG A 239 -3.99 -12.62 -8.47
CA ARG A 239 -5.03 -13.61 -8.78
C ARG A 239 -6.39 -13.11 -8.29
N SER A 240 -6.44 -12.57 -7.08
CA SER A 240 -7.67 -12.01 -6.51
C SER A 240 -8.20 -10.82 -7.32
N ALA A 241 -7.31 -9.97 -7.85
CA ALA A 241 -7.71 -8.86 -8.72
C ALA A 241 -8.37 -9.34 -10.02
N ARG A 242 -7.81 -10.37 -10.67
CA ARG A 242 -8.44 -10.97 -11.87
C ARG A 242 -9.80 -11.57 -11.56
N LYS A 243 -9.93 -12.31 -10.44
CA LYS A 243 -11.22 -12.85 -9.98
C LYS A 243 -12.25 -11.74 -9.75
N LEU A 244 -11.85 -10.60 -9.16
CA LEU A 244 -12.72 -9.43 -9.03
C LEU A 244 -13.15 -8.90 -10.40
N GLY A 245 -12.21 -8.81 -11.34
CA GLY A 245 -12.48 -8.45 -12.74
C GLY A 245 -13.59 -9.32 -13.34
N ASP A 246 -13.47 -10.64 -13.21
CA ASP A 246 -14.44 -11.61 -13.73
C ASP A 246 -15.80 -11.49 -13.03
N ILE A 247 -15.82 -11.35 -11.70
CA ILE A 247 -17.06 -11.19 -10.91
C ILE A 247 -17.79 -9.92 -11.37
N TYR A 248 -17.08 -8.80 -11.54
CA TYR A 248 -17.69 -7.56 -12.01
C TYR A 248 -18.14 -7.63 -13.46
N ALA A 249 -17.40 -8.34 -14.33
CA ALA A 249 -17.78 -8.54 -15.72
C ALA A 249 -19.12 -9.28 -15.81
N ASN A 250 -19.25 -10.36 -15.04
CA ASN A 250 -20.49 -11.16 -14.96
C ASN A 250 -21.67 -10.36 -14.38
N ALA A 251 -21.39 -9.38 -13.52
CA ALA A 251 -22.40 -8.47 -12.98
C ALA A 251 -22.74 -7.27 -13.90
N GLY A 252 -22.19 -7.21 -15.12
CA GLY A 252 -22.38 -6.09 -16.05
C GLY A 252 -21.66 -4.80 -15.64
N ARG A 253 -20.80 -4.84 -14.60
CA ARG A 253 -20.06 -3.67 -14.10
C ARG A 253 -18.76 -3.51 -14.87
N HIS A 254 -18.84 -3.18 -16.16
CA HIS A 254 -17.71 -3.18 -17.08
C HIS A 254 -16.55 -2.28 -16.66
N ARG A 255 -16.80 -1.11 -16.07
CA ARG A 255 -15.74 -0.24 -15.54
C ARG A 255 -14.94 -0.92 -14.44
N MET A 256 -15.65 -1.59 -13.52
CA MET A 256 -15.01 -2.30 -12.42
C MET A 256 -14.30 -3.56 -12.87
N ALA A 257 -14.91 -4.29 -13.81
CA ALA A 257 -14.29 -5.44 -14.45
C ALA A 257 -12.94 -5.05 -15.06
N ARG A 258 -12.92 -3.98 -15.84
CA ARG A 258 -11.71 -3.46 -16.48
C ARG A 258 -10.68 -3.01 -15.45
N PHE A 259 -11.10 -2.20 -14.48
CA PHE A 259 -10.20 -1.70 -13.44
C PHE A 259 -9.51 -2.85 -12.71
N TRP A 260 -10.27 -3.78 -12.14
CA TRP A 260 -9.71 -4.90 -11.37
C TRP A 260 -8.94 -5.90 -12.23
N GLY A 261 -9.32 -6.08 -13.50
CA GLY A 261 -8.57 -6.89 -14.46
C GLY A 261 -7.19 -6.31 -14.79
N GLU A 262 -7.04 -4.99 -14.85
CA GLU A 262 -5.79 -4.29 -15.17
C GLU A 262 -4.96 -3.93 -13.93
N PHE A 263 -5.58 -3.84 -12.75
CA PHE A 263 -4.98 -3.40 -11.47
C PHE A 263 -3.69 -4.12 -11.04
N PRO A 264 -3.49 -5.44 -11.27
CA PRO A 264 -2.23 -6.14 -10.95
C PRO A 264 -0.96 -5.49 -11.47
N ASP A 265 -1.11 -4.71 -12.54
CA ASP A 265 -0.02 -4.06 -13.24
C ASP A 265 -0.12 -2.52 -13.13
N GLY A 266 -0.95 -2.02 -12.21
CA GLY A 266 -1.19 -0.60 -11.98
C GLY A 266 -2.46 -0.04 -12.63
N PRO A 267 -2.92 1.13 -12.14
CA PRO A 267 -4.05 1.82 -12.75
C PRO A 267 -3.73 2.38 -14.14
N THR A 268 -4.62 2.14 -15.09
CA THR A 268 -4.72 2.86 -16.39
C THR A 268 -5.66 4.06 -16.31
N PHE A 269 -6.54 4.05 -15.31
CA PHE A 269 -7.45 5.09 -14.87
C PHE A 269 -7.71 4.85 -13.37
N TYR A 270 -8.20 5.85 -12.65
CA TYR A 270 -8.53 5.69 -11.24
C TYR A 270 -9.79 4.84 -11.01
N SER A 271 -9.92 4.23 -9.83
CA SER A 271 -11.12 3.53 -9.41
C SER A 271 -12.35 4.45 -9.48
N PRO A 272 -13.55 3.93 -9.80
CA PRO A 272 -14.79 4.69 -9.78
C PRO A 272 -15.04 5.38 -8.43
N GLU A 273 -14.68 4.72 -7.33
CA GLU A 273 -14.79 5.27 -5.98
C GLU A 273 -13.85 6.47 -5.79
N PHE A 274 -12.60 6.39 -6.27
CA PHE A 274 -11.69 7.53 -6.25
C PHE A 274 -12.19 8.66 -7.14
N GLN A 275 -12.63 8.37 -8.37
CA GLN A 275 -13.13 9.38 -9.31
C GLN A 275 -14.32 10.14 -8.71
N ALA A 276 -15.25 9.42 -8.08
CA ALA A 276 -16.38 10.03 -7.41
C ALA A 276 -15.93 10.96 -6.27
N PHE A 277 -15.09 10.49 -5.36
CA PHE A 277 -14.55 11.29 -4.26
C PHE A 277 -13.76 12.53 -4.77
N ALA A 278 -12.81 12.31 -5.65
CA ALA A 278 -11.86 13.32 -6.08
C ALA A 278 -12.53 14.40 -6.93
N SER A 279 -13.50 14.04 -7.77
CA SER A 279 -14.22 14.99 -8.61
C SER A 279 -15.02 16.01 -7.78
N GLU A 280 -15.69 15.61 -6.70
CA GLU A 280 -16.45 16.54 -5.82
C GLU A 280 -15.57 17.66 -5.25
N LEU A 281 -14.32 17.32 -4.90
CA LEU A 281 -13.40 18.24 -4.24
C LEU A 281 -12.43 18.91 -5.21
N SER A 282 -12.38 18.48 -6.46
CA SER A 282 -11.33 18.89 -7.42
C SER A 282 -11.27 20.39 -7.66
N ALA A 283 -12.38 21.04 -8.00
CA ALA A 283 -12.42 22.48 -8.25
C ALA A 283 -12.03 23.28 -6.99
N ALA A 284 -12.47 22.80 -5.84
CA ALA A 284 -12.16 23.34 -4.53
C ALA A 284 -10.67 23.20 -4.17
N ALA A 285 -10.05 22.07 -4.50
CA ALA A 285 -8.63 21.81 -4.30
C ALA A 285 -7.76 22.66 -5.25
N ILE A 286 -8.14 22.75 -6.54
CA ILE A 286 -7.47 23.62 -7.52
C ILE A 286 -7.52 25.07 -7.07
N GLN A 287 -8.68 25.56 -6.65
CA GLN A 287 -8.83 26.93 -6.16
C GLN A 287 -8.00 27.20 -4.90
N GLN A 288 -7.95 26.24 -3.98
CA GLN A 288 -7.12 26.33 -2.78
C GLN A 288 -5.63 26.37 -3.11
N GLN A 289 -5.21 25.59 -4.11
CA GLN A 289 -3.83 25.61 -4.61
C GLN A 289 -3.47 26.96 -5.24
N ASP A 290 -4.35 27.53 -6.05
CA ASP A 290 -4.13 28.84 -6.66
C ASP A 290 -3.98 29.93 -5.59
N ALA A 291 -4.86 29.94 -4.57
CA ALA A 291 -4.77 30.87 -3.45
C ALA A 291 -3.47 30.73 -2.63
N PHE A 292 -2.97 29.50 -2.49
CA PHE A 292 -1.68 29.26 -1.85
C PHE A 292 -0.52 29.80 -2.68
N ASN A 293 -0.51 29.51 -3.99
CA ASN A 293 0.53 29.95 -4.92
C ASN A 293 0.59 31.48 -5.10
N ASP A 294 -0.53 32.19 -4.87
CA ASP A 294 -0.56 33.66 -4.91
C ASP A 294 0.21 34.30 -3.75
N VAL A 295 0.40 33.57 -2.63
CA VAL A 295 1.03 34.09 -1.42
C VAL A 295 2.49 33.63 -1.27
N PHE A 296 2.81 32.44 -1.78
CA PHE A 296 4.13 31.84 -1.63
C PHE A 296 4.74 31.54 -2.99
N THR A 297 5.98 31.98 -3.16
CA THR A 297 6.85 31.45 -4.20
C THR A 297 7.52 30.18 -3.67
N MET A 298 7.85 29.24 -4.54
CA MET A 298 8.39 27.93 -4.14
C MET A 298 9.87 27.80 -4.49
N GLU A 299 10.62 28.90 -4.33
CA GLU A 299 12.02 28.97 -4.71
C GLU A 299 12.92 28.35 -3.64
N HIS A 300 12.70 28.70 -2.36
CA HIS A 300 13.49 28.18 -1.25
C HIS A 300 12.57 27.48 -0.25
N ILE A 301 12.76 26.16 -0.13
CA ILE A 301 11.95 25.30 0.73
C ILE A 301 12.87 24.57 1.70
N GLU A 302 12.63 24.79 2.98
CA GLU A 302 13.21 24.01 4.07
C GLU A 302 12.07 23.30 4.79
N TRP A 303 12.30 22.10 5.30
CA TRP A 303 11.27 21.34 6.01
C TRP A 303 11.89 20.52 7.12
N ASP A 304 11.12 20.36 8.19
CA ASP A 304 11.46 19.55 9.34
C ASP A 304 10.33 18.54 9.58
N PRO A 305 10.56 17.25 9.31
CA PRO A 305 9.54 16.23 9.47
C PRO A 305 9.30 15.83 10.93
N GLU A 306 10.26 16.07 11.81
CA GLU A 306 10.16 15.80 13.25
C GLU A 306 9.28 16.85 13.91
N GLU A 307 9.50 18.12 13.56
CA GLU A 307 8.68 19.25 14.04
C GLU A 307 7.40 19.47 13.21
N ALA A 308 7.22 18.73 12.11
CA ALA A 308 6.14 18.92 11.14
C ALA A 308 6.00 20.38 10.69
N THR A 309 7.12 21.00 10.32
CA THR A 309 7.18 22.38 9.81
C THR A 309 7.77 22.46 8.41
N MET A 310 7.38 23.50 7.67
CA MET A 310 7.93 23.82 6.35
C MET A 310 8.14 25.32 6.24
N THR A 311 9.35 25.75 5.92
CA THR A 311 9.69 27.14 5.67
C THR A 311 9.72 27.41 4.18
N LEU A 312 8.90 28.38 3.75
CA LEU A 312 8.81 28.87 2.38
C LEU A 312 9.21 30.33 2.36
N ASP A 313 10.29 30.66 1.65
CA ASP A 313 10.81 32.03 1.51
C ASP A 313 10.92 32.79 2.86
N GLY A 314 11.46 32.10 3.87
CA GLY A 314 11.67 32.64 5.22
C GLY A 314 10.43 32.68 6.11
N ARG A 315 9.27 32.17 5.66
CA ARG A 315 8.06 32.01 6.48
C ARG A 315 7.86 30.55 6.85
N THR A 316 7.87 30.26 8.14
CA THR A 316 7.63 28.90 8.66
C THR A 316 6.14 28.64 8.84
N LEU A 317 5.65 27.64 8.11
CA LEU A 317 4.32 27.04 8.24
C LEU A 317 4.41 25.80 9.13
N ARG A 318 3.35 25.58 9.92
CA ARG A 318 3.16 24.39 10.76
C ARG A 318 2.20 23.40 10.09
N GLY A 319 2.15 22.18 10.64
CA GLY A 319 1.20 21.17 10.16
C GLY A 319 1.59 20.59 8.81
N LEU A 320 2.90 20.46 8.55
CA LEU A 320 3.43 19.76 7.39
C LEU A 320 2.99 18.29 7.44
N THR A 321 2.57 17.77 6.29
CA THR A 321 2.38 16.35 6.04
C THR A 321 3.08 15.97 4.75
N VAL A 322 3.92 14.94 4.79
CA VAL A 322 4.61 14.43 3.60
C VAL A 322 3.73 13.35 2.97
N LEU A 323 3.02 13.67 1.89
CA LEU A 323 2.05 12.74 1.29
C LEU A 323 2.74 11.51 0.69
N GLY A 324 3.73 11.72 -0.16
CA GLY A 324 4.40 10.66 -0.88
C GLY A 324 5.39 11.19 -1.88
N SER A 325 5.96 10.28 -2.67
CA SER A 325 6.89 10.61 -3.73
C SER A 325 6.52 9.93 -5.05
N PHE A 326 6.75 10.62 -6.16
CA PHE A 326 6.60 10.11 -7.51
C PHE A 326 7.96 9.97 -8.17
N SER A 327 8.20 8.84 -8.85
CA SER A 327 9.41 8.57 -9.62
C SER A 327 9.15 8.76 -11.11
N ASN A 328 9.85 9.70 -11.75
CA ASN A 328 9.79 9.88 -13.21
C ASN A 328 10.51 8.75 -13.98
N LEU A 329 11.30 7.91 -13.30
CA LEU A 329 11.99 6.78 -13.94
C LEU A 329 11.08 5.55 -14.01
N SER A 330 10.46 5.19 -12.89
CA SER A 330 9.61 4.02 -12.79
C SER A 330 8.13 4.34 -13.02
N GLN A 331 7.74 5.61 -13.07
CA GLN A 331 6.35 6.06 -13.11
C GLN A 331 5.52 5.56 -11.92
N ILE A 332 6.17 5.34 -10.78
CA ILE A 332 5.53 4.82 -9.56
C ILE A 332 5.32 5.96 -8.59
N TRP A 333 4.11 6.00 -8.01
CA TRP A 333 3.84 6.72 -6.77
C TRP A 333 4.08 5.81 -5.58
N LEU A 334 4.75 6.34 -4.54
CA LEU A 334 4.95 5.70 -3.25
C LEU A 334 4.44 6.62 -2.15
N TRP A 335 3.40 6.18 -1.43
CA TRP A 335 2.91 6.87 -0.24
C TRP A 335 3.94 6.80 0.87
N THR A 336 4.08 7.88 1.67
CA THR A 336 5.17 7.96 2.66
C THR A 336 5.04 6.90 3.77
N TRP A 337 3.83 6.50 4.14
CA TRP A 337 3.62 5.42 5.13
C TRP A 337 4.08 4.04 4.64
N ASP A 338 4.26 3.85 3.34
CA ASP A 338 4.76 2.61 2.75
C ASP A 338 6.27 2.72 2.42
N ASN A 339 6.88 3.87 2.71
CA ASN A 339 8.30 4.09 2.52
C ASN A 339 9.07 3.73 3.80
N PRO A 340 9.87 2.65 3.81
CA PRO A 340 10.58 2.19 5.00
C PRO A 340 11.70 3.13 5.45
N SER A 341 12.13 4.07 4.60
CA SER A 341 13.14 5.07 4.96
C SER A 341 12.60 6.18 5.87
N TRP A 342 11.28 6.24 6.09
CA TRP A 342 10.66 7.20 6.99
C TRP A 342 10.32 6.57 8.33
N GLY A 343 10.62 7.27 9.43
CA GLY A 343 10.18 6.88 10.76
C GLY A 343 8.65 6.97 10.85
N GLN A 344 7.97 5.86 11.11
CA GLN A 344 6.51 5.79 11.04
C GLN A 344 5.77 6.56 12.14
N ASP A 345 6.48 6.94 13.20
CA ASP A 345 5.96 7.73 14.32
C ASP A 345 6.16 9.25 14.14
N LEU A 346 6.69 9.70 13.00
CA LEU A 346 6.92 11.11 12.74
C LEU A 346 5.61 11.91 12.76
N PRO A 347 5.56 13.07 13.44
CA PRO A 347 4.37 13.92 13.46
C PRO A 347 3.89 14.33 12.06
N SER A 348 4.81 14.52 11.11
CA SER A 348 4.51 14.82 9.70
C SER A 348 3.85 13.68 8.92
N LEU A 349 3.72 12.48 9.50
CA LEU A 349 3.04 11.34 8.90
C LEU A 349 1.72 11.01 9.61
N ALA A 350 1.51 11.51 10.82
CA ALA A 350 0.37 11.15 11.67
C ALA A 350 -0.98 11.32 10.94
N LYS A 351 -1.11 12.38 10.13
CA LYS A 351 -2.33 12.67 9.37
C LYS A 351 -2.56 11.76 8.15
N LEU A 352 -1.54 11.06 7.64
CA LEU A 352 -1.71 10.12 6.53
C LEU A 352 -2.59 8.93 6.90
N ARG A 353 -2.64 8.59 8.19
CA ARG A 353 -3.56 7.58 8.71
C ARG A 353 -5.01 7.92 8.34
N THR A 354 -5.41 9.18 8.42
CA THR A 354 -6.76 9.63 8.02
C THR A 354 -7.06 9.34 6.55
N ILE A 355 -6.08 9.54 5.66
CA ILE A 355 -6.23 9.25 4.22
C ILE A 355 -6.40 7.75 4.01
N ARG A 356 -5.56 6.94 4.66
CA ARG A 356 -5.60 5.49 4.55
C ARG A 356 -6.90 4.90 5.12
N GLU A 357 -7.31 5.33 6.31
CA GLU A 357 -8.57 4.91 6.94
C GLU A 357 -9.79 5.29 6.11
N PHE A 358 -9.76 6.48 5.49
CA PHE A 358 -10.79 6.88 4.53
C PHE A 358 -10.78 5.94 3.31
N GLY A 359 -9.60 5.66 2.77
CA GLY A 359 -9.40 4.67 1.71
C GLY A 359 -10.03 3.33 2.06
N GLU A 360 -9.70 2.77 3.23
CA GLU A 360 -10.19 1.48 3.71
C GLU A 360 -11.72 1.49 3.87
N ARG A 361 -12.28 2.53 4.49
CA ARG A 361 -13.73 2.69 4.70
C ARG A 361 -14.51 2.78 3.38
N HIS A 362 -13.96 3.48 2.39
CA HIS A 362 -14.58 3.70 1.10
C HIS A 362 -14.09 2.73 0.01
N GLN A 363 -13.21 1.79 0.37
CA GLN A 363 -12.63 0.78 -0.50
C GLN A 363 -11.95 1.38 -1.73
N ILE A 364 -11.19 2.46 -1.54
CA ILE A 364 -10.50 3.20 -2.59
C ILE A 364 -9.05 2.69 -2.72
N PRO A 365 -8.71 1.91 -3.77
CA PRO A 365 -7.41 1.24 -3.86
C PRO A 365 -6.22 2.20 -3.89
N GLU A 366 -6.40 3.36 -4.51
CA GLU A 366 -5.40 4.42 -4.62
C GLU A 366 -4.92 4.94 -3.25
N LEU A 367 -5.76 4.84 -2.22
CA LEU A 367 -5.49 5.40 -0.90
C LEU A 367 -5.04 4.34 0.12
N ILE A 368 -5.11 3.06 -0.26
CA ILE A 368 -4.77 1.94 0.61
C ILE A 368 -3.46 1.30 0.17
N LYS A 369 -3.31 1.07 -1.15
CA LYS A 369 -2.12 0.44 -1.71
C LYS A 369 -0.96 1.43 -1.61
N GLY A 370 0.09 1.02 -0.91
CA GLY A 370 1.21 1.90 -0.62
C GLY A 370 2.01 2.37 -1.85
N HIS A 371 2.04 1.57 -2.92
CA HIS A 371 2.62 1.97 -4.20
C HIS A 371 1.66 1.75 -5.38
N LEU A 372 1.70 2.66 -6.35
CA LEU A 372 0.84 2.66 -7.54
C LEU A 372 1.68 2.88 -8.79
N ASP A 373 1.48 2.06 -9.81
CA ASP A 373 2.14 2.18 -11.11
C ASP A 373 1.27 3.00 -12.07
N PHE A 374 1.71 4.21 -12.37
CA PHE A 374 1.03 5.15 -13.27
C PHE A 374 1.57 5.08 -14.72
N SER A 375 2.49 4.16 -15.05
CA SER A 375 3.12 4.07 -16.38
C SER A 375 2.15 3.93 -17.54
N ARG A 376 0.92 3.48 -17.25
CA ARG A 376 -0.13 3.27 -18.23
C ARG A 376 -1.03 4.50 -18.47
N PHE A 377 -0.86 5.56 -17.69
CA PHE A 377 -1.49 6.85 -17.99
C PHE A 377 -0.74 7.55 -19.12
N ASN A 378 -1.46 8.32 -19.94
CA ASN A 378 -0.84 9.17 -20.98
C ASN A 378 0.15 10.18 -20.39
N HIS A 379 -0.18 10.71 -19.20
CA HIS A 379 0.66 11.63 -18.43
C HIS A 379 0.79 11.11 -16.99
N PRO A 380 1.72 10.17 -16.72
CA PRO A 380 1.80 9.48 -15.43
C PRO A 380 1.98 10.42 -14.23
N ALA A 381 2.89 11.40 -14.34
CA ALA A 381 3.13 12.38 -13.29
C ALA A 381 1.88 13.20 -12.97
N GLU A 382 1.13 13.62 -13.99
CA GLU A 382 -0.14 14.33 -13.81
C GLU A 382 -1.18 13.45 -13.12
N GLY A 383 -1.24 12.14 -13.45
CA GLY A 383 -2.05 11.17 -12.72
C GLY A 383 -1.66 11.06 -11.24
N ALA A 384 -0.37 10.97 -10.93
CA ALA A 384 0.06 10.92 -9.55
C ALA A 384 -0.27 12.21 -8.77
N PHE A 385 -0.05 13.38 -9.39
CA PHE A 385 -0.28 14.67 -8.73
C PHE A 385 -1.75 15.03 -8.60
N THR A 386 -2.59 14.69 -9.59
CA THR A 386 -4.04 14.80 -9.47
C THR A 386 -4.55 13.98 -8.28
N MET A 387 -3.99 12.79 -8.06
CA MET A 387 -4.35 11.98 -6.89
C MET A 387 -3.95 12.67 -5.59
N ALA A 388 -2.70 13.10 -5.47
CA ALA A 388 -2.18 13.73 -4.26
C ALA A 388 -2.92 15.04 -3.91
N LEU A 389 -3.23 15.87 -4.91
CA LEU A 389 -4.01 17.10 -4.73
C LEU A 389 -5.44 16.82 -4.26
N SER A 390 -6.07 15.76 -4.78
CA SER A 390 -7.46 15.42 -4.46
C SER A 390 -7.62 14.93 -3.02
N VAL A 391 -6.59 14.34 -2.43
CA VAL A 391 -6.65 13.81 -1.06
C VAL A 391 -6.21 14.81 0.00
N ALA A 392 -5.43 15.84 -0.36
CA ALA A 392 -4.91 16.81 0.59
C ALA A 392 -6.02 17.49 1.44
N PRO A 393 -7.22 17.79 0.90
CA PRO A 393 -8.34 18.29 1.72
C PRO A 393 -8.80 17.34 2.83
N LEU A 394 -8.62 16.01 2.71
CA LEU A 394 -9.01 15.04 3.75
C LEU A 394 -8.26 15.25 5.07
N ILE A 395 -7.05 15.82 4.99
CA ILE A 395 -6.19 16.10 6.15
C ILE A 395 -6.19 17.57 6.56
N GLY A 396 -7.13 18.34 6.00
CA GLY A 396 -7.28 19.77 6.24
C GLY A 396 -6.25 20.64 5.52
N ALA A 397 -5.47 20.09 4.58
CA ALA A 397 -4.40 20.85 3.93
C ALA A 397 -4.96 22.08 3.18
N LYS A 398 -4.30 23.21 3.38
CA LYS A 398 -4.58 24.50 2.73
C LYS A 398 -3.52 24.89 1.70
N GLY A 399 -2.43 24.14 1.63
CA GLY A 399 -1.42 24.26 0.58
C GLY A 399 -0.82 22.91 0.24
N VAL A 400 -0.54 22.67 -1.02
CA VAL A 400 0.24 21.51 -1.48
C VAL A 400 1.44 22.01 -2.27
N SER A 401 2.59 21.40 -2.06
CA SER A 401 3.85 21.73 -2.73
C SER A 401 4.46 20.47 -3.34
N PHE A 402 5.20 20.66 -4.44
CA PHE A 402 5.92 19.61 -5.14
C PHE A 402 7.40 19.97 -5.18
N VAL A 403 8.22 19.18 -4.50
CA VAL A 403 9.67 19.38 -4.44
C VAL A 403 10.35 18.41 -5.37
N THR A 404 11.25 18.90 -6.21
CA THR A 404 12.05 18.03 -7.08
C THR A 404 13.13 17.34 -6.25
N VAL A 405 13.27 16.03 -6.42
CA VAL A 405 14.27 15.21 -5.72
C VAL A 405 15.10 14.41 -6.73
N ASN A 406 16.25 13.90 -6.29
CA ASN A 406 17.13 13.04 -7.10
C ASN A 406 17.48 13.65 -8.48
N ASP A 407 17.94 14.90 -8.51
CA ASP A 407 18.32 15.61 -9.74
C ASP A 407 17.21 15.64 -10.81
N GLY A 408 15.95 15.82 -10.42
CA GLY A 408 14.83 15.86 -11.38
C GLY A 408 14.16 14.51 -11.63
N LYS A 409 14.71 13.42 -11.09
CA LYS A 409 14.20 12.06 -11.35
C LYS A 409 12.97 11.70 -10.52
N GLY A 410 12.61 12.52 -9.52
CA GLY A 410 11.38 12.34 -8.78
C GLY A 410 10.82 13.64 -8.22
N ARG A 411 9.63 13.55 -7.64
CA ARG A 411 9.01 14.64 -6.87
C ARG A 411 8.50 14.13 -5.53
N LEU A 412 8.76 14.88 -4.47
CA LEU A 412 8.15 14.72 -3.16
C LEU A 412 6.95 15.65 -3.05
N VAL A 413 5.84 15.20 -2.46
CA VAL A 413 4.62 15.99 -2.31
C VAL A 413 4.39 16.31 -0.83
N LEU A 414 4.33 17.61 -0.55
CA LEU A 414 4.18 18.17 0.79
C LEU A 414 2.81 18.84 0.90
N ALA A 415 2.13 18.68 2.02
CA ALA A 415 0.86 19.32 2.30
C ALA A 415 0.98 20.12 3.61
N ALA A 416 0.47 21.36 3.62
CA ALA A 416 0.51 22.23 4.79
C ALA A 416 -0.90 22.54 5.28
N ASP A 417 -1.14 22.34 6.57
CA ASP A 417 -2.35 22.79 7.27
C ASP A 417 -1.99 23.84 8.33
N ASP A 418 -1.62 25.03 7.84
CA ASP A 418 -1.34 26.17 8.69
C ASP A 418 -2.52 27.17 8.68
N PRO A 419 -3.02 27.63 9.84
CA PRO A 419 -4.09 28.62 9.92
C PRO A 419 -3.81 29.94 9.20
N SER A 420 -2.55 30.33 9.03
CA SER A 420 -2.15 31.55 8.33
C SER A 420 -2.33 31.46 6.81
N LEU A 421 -2.51 30.26 6.25
CA LEU A 421 -2.76 30.08 4.82
C LEU A 421 -4.14 30.63 4.44
N PRO A 422 -4.25 31.35 3.31
CA PRO A 422 -5.52 31.90 2.86
C PRO A 422 -6.50 30.77 2.52
N GLY A 423 -7.78 30.97 2.85
CA GLY A 423 -8.84 30.08 2.37
C GLY A 423 -9.33 30.49 0.99
N ALA A 424 -9.61 29.51 0.13
CA ALA A 424 -10.27 29.74 -1.16
C ALA A 424 -11.64 30.42 -0.99
N ARG A 425 -11.79 31.62 -1.56
CA ARG A 425 -13.06 32.36 -1.57
C ARG A 425 -13.75 32.20 -2.93
N PHE A 426 -15.07 32.24 -2.95
CA PHE A 426 -15.82 32.28 -4.21
C PHE A 426 -15.44 33.53 -5.01
N ASP A 427 -14.96 33.36 -6.23
CA ASP A 427 -14.54 34.46 -7.12
C ASP A 427 -15.31 34.42 -8.45
N ARG A 428 -16.28 35.34 -8.59
CA ARG A 428 -17.26 35.36 -9.68
C ARG A 428 -16.61 35.30 -11.09
N PRO A 429 -15.57 36.09 -11.41
CA PRO A 429 -14.95 36.09 -12.74
C PRO A 429 -14.11 34.83 -13.02
N ALA A 430 -13.50 34.22 -11.99
CA ALA A 430 -12.65 33.04 -12.17
C ALA A 430 -13.43 31.72 -12.29
N VAL A 431 -14.64 31.66 -11.72
CA VAL A 431 -15.46 30.43 -11.62
C VAL A 431 -15.63 29.68 -12.96
N PRO A 432 -15.99 30.32 -14.09
CA PRO A 432 -16.16 29.58 -15.35
C PRO A 432 -14.88 28.86 -15.79
N ARG A 433 -13.73 29.55 -15.72
CA ARG A 433 -12.44 28.97 -16.09
C ARG A 433 -12.01 27.86 -15.13
N LEU A 434 -12.22 28.07 -13.82
CA LEU A 434 -11.90 27.08 -12.79
C LEU A 434 -12.72 25.79 -12.97
N LEU A 435 -14.04 25.92 -13.13
CA LEU A 435 -14.93 24.77 -13.31
C LEU A 435 -14.62 24.02 -14.60
N MET A 436 -14.28 24.73 -15.69
CA MET A 436 -13.85 24.08 -16.92
C MET A 436 -12.59 23.24 -16.71
N ARG A 437 -11.55 23.84 -16.11
CA ARG A 437 -10.29 23.14 -15.83
C ARG A 437 -10.50 21.93 -14.93
N ALA A 438 -11.32 22.06 -13.89
CA ALA A 438 -11.62 20.95 -12.99
C ALA A 438 -12.41 19.83 -13.67
N ALA A 439 -13.35 20.17 -14.57
CA ALA A 439 -14.09 19.21 -15.38
C ALA A 439 -13.20 18.46 -16.39
N GLU A 440 -12.16 19.11 -16.93
CA GLU A 440 -11.18 18.47 -17.82
C GLU A 440 -10.33 17.42 -17.10
N VAL A 441 -10.01 17.62 -15.82
CA VAL A 441 -9.28 16.63 -15.00
C VAL A 441 -10.13 15.37 -14.77
N TRP A 442 -11.45 15.53 -14.64
CA TRP A 442 -12.40 14.45 -14.40
C TRP A 442 -13.43 14.36 -15.52
N PRO A 443 -13.01 13.97 -16.74
CA PRO A 443 -13.88 14.02 -17.91
C PRO A 443 -15.09 13.10 -17.80
N GLN A 444 -15.03 12.11 -16.90
CA GLN A 444 -16.12 11.18 -16.65
C GLN A 444 -17.08 11.64 -15.53
N GLU A 445 -16.73 12.65 -14.75
CA GLU A 445 -17.43 13.09 -13.52
C GLU A 445 -17.68 14.61 -13.49
N GLN A 446 -17.73 15.28 -14.65
CA GLN A 446 -17.80 16.75 -14.75
C GLN A 446 -18.97 17.39 -13.97
N ARG A 447 -20.13 16.71 -13.92
CA ARG A 447 -21.27 17.18 -13.11
C ARG A 447 -20.98 17.15 -11.63
N ARG A 448 -20.33 16.08 -11.17
CA ARG A 448 -19.96 15.91 -9.76
C ARG A 448 -18.95 16.99 -9.35
N VAL A 449 -18.04 17.36 -10.24
CA VAL A 449 -17.16 18.55 -10.08
C VAL A 449 -17.96 19.83 -9.84
N VAL A 450 -18.92 20.13 -10.72
CA VAL A 450 -19.71 21.37 -10.62
C VAL A 450 -20.57 21.40 -9.36
N ARG A 451 -21.24 20.29 -9.04
CA ARG A 451 -22.05 20.14 -7.84
C ARG A 451 -21.21 20.35 -6.58
N GLY A 452 -20.10 19.62 -6.43
CA GLY A 452 -19.25 19.73 -5.24
C GLY A 452 -18.68 21.14 -5.04
N PHE A 453 -18.31 21.82 -6.13
CA PHE A 453 -17.90 23.22 -6.06
C PHE A 453 -19.01 24.15 -5.58
N MET A 454 -20.21 24.03 -6.16
CA MET A 454 -21.38 24.84 -5.80
C MET A 454 -21.78 24.61 -4.33
N GLU A 455 -21.86 23.35 -3.88
CA GLU A 455 -22.21 22.99 -2.50
C GLU A 455 -21.20 23.55 -1.49
N ARG A 456 -19.90 23.41 -1.78
CA ARG A 456 -18.84 23.94 -0.89
C ARG A 456 -18.92 25.47 -0.76
N HIS A 457 -19.37 26.13 -1.81
CA HIS A 457 -19.59 27.57 -1.82
C HIS A 457 -21.03 27.93 -1.43
N GLY A 458 -21.79 27.05 -0.79
CA GLY A 458 -23.09 27.38 -0.20
C GLY A 458 -24.19 27.73 -1.20
N PHE A 459 -24.11 27.21 -2.43
CA PHE A 459 -25.21 27.34 -3.39
C PHE A 459 -26.31 26.32 -3.07
N GLU A 460 -27.56 26.77 -3.12
CA GLU A 460 -28.72 25.89 -3.25
C GLU A 460 -28.85 25.44 -4.70
N ILE A 461 -28.83 24.12 -4.95
CA ILE A 461 -28.70 23.55 -6.29
C ILE A 461 -30.02 22.93 -6.76
N ALA A 462 -30.37 23.19 -8.01
CA ALA A 462 -31.40 22.49 -8.76
C ALA A 462 -30.79 21.86 -10.02
N GLU A 463 -31.11 20.60 -10.26
CA GLU A 463 -30.59 19.82 -11.39
C GLU A 463 -31.74 19.35 -12.30
N SER A 464 -31.56 19.49 -13.61
CA SER A 464 -32.53 19.00 -14.61
C SER A 464 -31.97 17.81 -15.38
N PRO A 465 -32.75 16.73 -15.57
CA PRO A 465 -32.32 15.58 -16.37
C PRO A 465 -32.06 15.98 -17.81
N ALA A 466 -31.16 15.26 -18.47
CA ALA A 466 -30.99 15.37 -19.92
C ALA A 466 -32.19 14.72 -20.60
N VAL A 467 -32.76 15.40 -21.60
CA VAL A 467 -33.94 14.90 -22.32
C VAL A 467 -33.69 14.93 -23.82
N ILE A 468 -33.80 13.76 -24.43
CA ILE A 468 -33.76 13.56 -25.89
C ILE A 468 -35.21 13.41 -26.33
N VAL A 469 -35.69 14.33 -27.16
CA VAL A 469 -37.01 14.24 -27.78
C VAL A 469 -36.87 13.78 -29.21
N VAL A 470 -37.46 12.62 -29.51
CA VAL A 470 -37.47 12.02 -30.86
C VAL A 470 -38.84 12.16 -31.48
N GLU A 471 -38.94 12.97 -32.52
CA GLU A 471 -40.14 13.09 -33.35
C GLU A 471 -40.04 12.18 -34.58
N SER A 472 -41.08 11.39 -34.81
CA SER A 472 -41.26 10.60 -36.03
C SER A 472 -41.81 11.47 -37.16
N ALA A 473 -41.55 11.07 -38.41
CA ALA A 473 -42.11 11.68 -39.61
C ALA A 473 -43.66 11.73 -39.61
N ASP A 474 -44.30 10.83 -38.83
CA ASP A 474 -45.76 10.72 -38.70
C ASP A 474 -46.33 11.55 -37.52
N GLY A 475 -45.50 12.33 -36.82
CA GLY A 475 -45.92 13.19 -35.70
C GLY A 475 -45.92 12.52 -34.31
N HIS A 476 -45.42 11.30 -34.18
CA HIS A 476 -45.25 10.61 -32.88
C HIS A 476 -44.01 11.11 -32.13
N ARG A 477 -44.12 11.37 -30.82
CA ARG A 477 -43.04 11.91 -29.99
C ARG A 477 -42.60 10.93 -28.89
N VAL A 478 -41.34 10.48 -28.95
CA VAL A 478 -40.69 9.69 -27.90
C VAL A 478 -39.82 10.64 -27.07
N THR A 479 -39.98 10.61 -25.74
CA THR A 479 -39.14 11.38 -24.83
C THR A 479 -38.27 10.43 -24.03
N VAL A 480 -36.96 10.51 -24.22
CA VAL A 480 -35.99 9.72 -23.48
C VAL A 480 -35.36 10.64 -22.44
N ARG A 481 -35.62 10.36 -21.16
CA ARG A 481 -34.95 11.03 -20.05
C ARG A 481 -33.72 10.22 -19.71
N CYS A 482 -32.54 10.79 -19.83
CA CYS A 482 -31.32 10.13 -19.38
C CYS A 482 -31.03 10.62 -17.94
N PRO A 483 -31.22 9.77 -16.92
CA PRO A 483 -30.79 10.10 -15.56
C PRO A 483 -29.29 10.34 -15.59
N LEU A 484 -28.91 11.45 -15.00
CA LEU A 484 -27.60 12.08 -15.14
C LEU A 484 -26.45 11.22 -14.61
N GLU A 485 -26.76 10.27 -13.72
CA GLU A 485 -25.80 9.36 -13.10
C GLU A 485 -25.56 8.07 -13.92
N ARG A 486 -26.42 7.78 -14.91
CA ARG A 486 -26.42 6.52 -15.68
C ARG A 486 -26.17 6.67 -17.18
N ALA A 487 -25.94 7.89 -17.67
CA ALA A 487 -25.82 8.21 -19.09
C ALA A 487 -24.79 7.33 -19.85
N LYS A 488 -23.78 6.79 -19.15
CA LYS A 488 -22.73 5.92 -19.72
C LYS A 488 -23.00 4.42 -19.62
N GLU A 489 -23.95 4.01 -18.79
CA GLU A 489 -24.18 2.59 -18.49
C GLU A 489 -25.51 2.12 -19.08
N HIS A 490 -26.59 2.89 -18.95
CA HIS A 490 -27.87 2.59 -19.58
C HIS A 490 -28.73 3.85 -19.77
N ILE A 491 -29.27 4.03 -20.97
CA ILE A 491 -30.34 5.00 -21.24
C ILE A 491 -31.62 4.47 -20.58
N GLU A 492 -32.09 5.08 -19.50
CA GLU A 492 -33.42 4.76 -18.95
C GLU A 492 -34.50 5.33 -19.87
N VAL A 493 -35.00 4.49 -20.77
CA VAL A 493 -36.05 4.90 -21.72
C VAL A 493 -37.40 4.91 -21.00
N ASN A 494 -37.81 6.06 -20.47
CA ASN A 494 -39.21 6.32 -20.10
C ASN A 494 -40.04 6.59 -21.38
N ALA A 495 -40.34 5.53 -22.13
CA ALA A 495 -40.99 5.62 -23.42
C ALA A 495 -42.52 5.71 -23.31
N VAL A 496 -43.12 6.73 -23.92
CA VAL A 496 -44.48 6.60 -24.49
C VAL A 496 -44.28 6.14 -25.93
N LEU A 497 -44.46 4.83 -26.18
CA LEU A 497 -44.25 4.21 -27.49
C LEU A 497 -45.59 3.89 -28.17
N SER A 498 -45.79 4.42 -29.37
CA SER A 498 -46.52 3.71 -30.44
C SER A 498 -45.55 3.52 -31.61
N ARG A 499 -45.63 2.35 -32.28
CA ARG A 499 -44.52 1.71 -33.01
C ARG A 499 -44.00 2.44 -34.26
N ASP A 500 -42.71 2.18 -34.48
CA ASP A 500 -41.88 2.17 -35.70
C ASP A 500 -41.33 3.50 -36.27
N GLY A 501 -39.98 3.57 -36.35
CA GLY A 501 -39.23 4.43 -37.25
C GLY A 501 -39.03 5.90 -36.87
N ALA A 502 -38.57 6.22 -35.66
CA ALA A 502 -38.41 7.61 -35.22
C ALA A 502 -37.02 8.20 -35.54
N ARG A 503 -36.96 9.46 -36.03
CA ARG A 503 -35.72 10.25 -36.08
C ARG A 503 -35.98 11.75 -36.09
N ILE A 504 -35.79 12.40 -34.93
CA ILE A 504 -35.20 13.74 -34.68
C ILE A 504 -34.57 13.68 -33.27
N VAL A 505 -33.60 14.51 -32.89
CA VAL A 505 -33.25 14.73 -31.46
C VAL A 505 -33.19 16.22 -31.19
N GLU A 506 -34.28 16.80 -30.70
CA GLU A 506 -34.18 18.04 -29.95
C GLU A 506 -33.61 17.68 -28.58
N ASN A 507 -32.34 18.04 -28.35
CA ASN A 507 -31.65 17.76 -27.11
C ASN A 507 -31.81 18.98 -26.20
N THR A 508 -32.54 18.80 -25.09
CA THR A 508 -32.45 19.78 -24.02
C THR A 508 -31.25 19.39 -23.14
N PRO A 509 -30.16 20.19 -23.13
CA PRO A 509 -29.00 19.90 -22.32
C PRO A 509 -29.39 19.81 -20.86
N ALA A 510 -28.73 18.91 -20.13
CA ALA A 510 -28.86 18.90 -18.68
C ALA A 510 -28.34 20.22 -18.12
N ARG A 511 -28.94 20.67 -17.03
CA ARG A 511 -28.59 21.94 -16.39
C ARG A 511 -28.42 21.73 -14.90
N ILE A 512 -27.31 22.22 -14.38
CA ILE A 512 -27.14 22.44 -12.94
C ILE A 512 -27.23 23.94 -12.71
N GLN A 513 -28.16 24.35 -11.86
CA GLN A 513 -28.36 25.75 -11.50
C GLN A 513 -28.24 25.92 -9.99
N GLY A 514 -27.30 26.77 -9.57
CA GLY A 514 -27.11 27.16 -8.18
C GLY A 514 -27.63 28.58 -7.93
N ARG A 515 -28.17 28.82 -6.73
CA ARG A 515 -28.39 30.16 -6.17
C ARG A 515 -27.64 30.33 -4.86
N ARG A 516 -26.98 31.46 -4.67
CA ARG A 516 -26.30 31.84 -3.43
C ARG A 516 -26.60 33.30 -3.11
N ALA A 517 -26.91 33.60 -1.86
CA ALA A 517 -26.97 34.97 -1.36
C ALA A 517 -25.59 35.37 -0.83
N ASP A 518 -24.95 36.37 -1.44
CA ASP A 518 -23.75 37.02 -0.90
C ASP A 518 -24.11 38.45 -0.51
N GLY A 519 -24.52 38.66 0.74
CA GLY A 519 -24.98 39.97 1.21
C GLY A 519 -26.27 40.41 0.48
N ASP A 520 -26.26 41.62 -0.09
CA ASP A 520 -27.42 42.24 -0.73
C ASP A 520 -27.73 41.73 -2.15
N ASP A 521 -26.81 40.97 -2.78
CA ASP A 521 -26.91 40.56 -4.19
C ASP A 521 -26.98 39.02 -4.35
N PRO A 522 -28.14 38.44 -4.70
CA PRO A 522 -28.25 37.02 -5.02
C PRO A 522 -27.54 36.72 -6.36
N TYR A 523 -26.65 35.73 -6.34
CA TYR A 523 -25.92 35.28 -7.53
C TYR A 523 -26.47 33.94 -8.03
N ARG A 524 -26.69 33.85 -9.35
CA ARG A 524 -27.06 32.61 -10.05
C ARG A 524 -25.89 32.12 -10.88
N LEU A 525 -25.62 30.82 -10.78
CA LEU A 525 -24.68 30.11 -11.65
C LEU A 525 -25.44 28.98 -12.35
N ALA A 526 -25.35 28.91 -13.67
CA ALA A 526 -25.96 27.86 -14.48
C ALA A 526 -24.91 27.24 -15.39
N VAL A 527 -24.77 25.92 -15.28
CA VAL A 527 -23.88 25.10 -16.11
C VAL A 527 -24.74 24.17 -16.95
N LEU A 528 -24.56 24.23 -18.27
CA LEU A 528 -25.21 23.36 -19.24
C LEU A 528 -24.26 22.23 -19.64
N PHE A 529 -24.82 21.04 -19.79
CA PHE A 529 -24.12 19.83 -20.18
C PHE A 529 -24.80 19.18 -21.37
N ASP A 530 -24.00 18.61 -22.28
CA ASP A 530 -24.52 17.75 -23.33
C ASP A 530 -24.92 16.35 -22.79
N LEU A 531 -25.27 15.45 -23.72
CA LEU A 531 -25.64 14.06 -23.41
C LEU A 531 -24.48 13.21 -22.94
N ASP A 532 -23.24 13.63 -23.22
CA ASP A 532 -22.01 12.95 -22.83
C ASP A 532 -21.43 13.52 -21.51
N ASP A 533 -22.25 14.30 -20.80
CA ASP A 533 -21.92 15.02 -19.56
C ASP A 533 -20.77 16.02 -19.72
N ARG A 534 -20.57 16.55 -20.93
CA ARG A 534 -19.56 17.57 -21.18
C ARG A 534 -20.15 18.94 -20.96
N VAL A 535 -19.41 19.79 -20.24
CA VAL A 535 -19.79 21.18 -20.06
C VAL A 535 -19.82 21.88 -21.42
N THR A 536 -20.99 22.40 -21.81
CA THR A 536 -21.17 23.14 -23.07
C THR A 536 -21.16 24.64 -22.87
N SER A 537 -21.66 25.12 -21.72
CA SER A 537 -21.63 26.53 -21.39
C SER A 537 -21.79 26.75 -19.89
N ILE A 538 -21.12 27.77 -19.37
CA ILE A 538 -21.27 28.26 -18.00
C ILE A 538 -21.74 29.72 -18.09
N SER A 539 -22.82 30.05 -17.38
CA SER A 539 -23.36 31.41 -17.31
C SER A 539 -23.60 31.78 -15.86
N GLY A 540 -23.28 33.01 -15.48
CA GLY A 540 -23.52 33.52 -14.14
C GLY A 540 -23.90 34.99 -14.14
N GLY A 541 -24.71 35.41 -13.17
CA GLY A 541 -25.20 36.78 -13.08
C GLY A 541 -25.89 37.09 -11.75
N VAL A 542 -25.96 38.38 -11.44
CA VAL A 542 -26.71 38.91 -10.29
C VAL A 542 -28.19 38.96 -10.64
N GLU A 543 -29.05 38.49 -9.74
CA GLU A 543 -30.49 38.68 -9.91
C GLU A 543 -30.85 40.13 -9.57
N ALA A 544 -31.51 40.84 -10.49
CA ALA A 544 -32.04 42.16 -10.19
C ALA A 544 -33.03 42.04 -9.03
N ALA A 545 -32.87 42.88 -8.00
CA ALA A 545 -33.88 43.02 -6.95
C ALA A 545 -35.26 43.19 -7.61
N PRO A 546 -36.31 42.48 -7.15
CA PRO A 546 -37.64 42.65 -7.72
C PRO A 546 -38.00 44.13 -7.65
N ALA A 547 -38.27 44.74 -8.81
CA ALA A 547 -38.74 46.11 -8.90
C ALA A 547 -40.06 46.18 -8.13
N GLY A 548 -40.02 46.80 -6.94
CA GLY A 548 -41.18 47.03 -6.08
C GLY A 548 -42.11 48.10 -6.62
#